data_AF-A0A6F9DIC8-F1
#
_entry.id   AF-A0A6F9DIC8-F1
#
_cell.length_a   1.000
_cell.length_b   1.000
_cell.length_c   1.000
_cell.angle_alpha   90.00
_cell.angle_beta   90.00
_cell.angle_gamma   90.00
#
_symmetry.space_group_name_H-M   'P 1'
#
loop_
_entity.id
_entity.type
_entity.pdbx_description
1 polymer ?
#
loop_
_entity_poly.entity_id
_entity_poly.type
_entity_poly.pdbx_seq_one_letter_code
_entity_poly.pdbx_strand_id
1 'polypeptide(L)'
;MYDDGNEVYFTANEVRRKANYNQNYNDSGWTFSTLPVHPFMAFFTLATDSRDDSVYIIEVESNLGADGSGTFQNFSGSLSLNGFFLEFQGIQVFGADDPSVCEVYFYINTERRNGGIFEFESPRQDRQYIRSTAKVRNHFGSGMLGYVLLSTEPDRKITQDELDAIMLNVLQLVSVQTIEMPPNVTITNTSISTVNATDAPVRSVADVTRVFHDRFRSANLDRHIRNFHSYQYDDSNTPQTKIND
;
A
#
# COMPACT_ATOMS: atom_id res chain seq x y z
N MET A 1 -14.43 10.86 -1.95
CA MET A 1 -13.69 11.21 -3.17
C MET A 1 -14.58 12.13 -3.95
N TYR A 2 -14.19 13.40 -3.92
CA TYR A 2 -14.94 14.50 -4.50
C TYR A 2 -14.55 14.71 -5.96
N ASP A 3 -15.57 15.04 -6.76
CA ASP A 3 -15.65 15.40 -8.19
C ASP A 3 -14.83 14.57 -9.21
N ASP A 4 -13.51 14.47 -9.06
CA ASP A 4 -12.60 13.79 -10.01
C ASP A 4 -11.83 12.60 -9.38
N GLY A 5 -11.90 12.45 -8.05
CA GLY A 5 -11.18 11.41 -7.32
C GLY A 5 -9.68 11.68 -7.10
N ASN A 6 -8.95 10.66 -6.61
CA ASN A 6 -7.52 10.76 -6.30
C ASN A 6 -6.68 10.17 -7.43
N GLU A 7 -5.94 11.00 -8.16
CA GLU A 7 -5.11 10.49 -9.24
C GLU A 7 -3.85 9.84 -8.68
N VAL A 8 -3.69 8.53 -8.93
CA VAL A 8 -2.51 7.79 -8.51
C VAL A 8 -1.49 7.76 -9.64
N TYR A 9 -0.27 8.15 -9.33
CA TYR A 9 0.89 8.07 -10.19
C TYR A 9 1.92 7.12 -9.58
N PHE A 10 2.62 6.39 -10.43
CA PHE A 10 3.74 5.56 -10.02
C PHE A 10 4.96 5.88 -10.85
N THR A 11 6.14 5.84 -10.21
CA THR A 11 7.42 5.99 -10.89
C THR A 11 8.25 4.75 -10.64
N ALA A 12 8.71 4.14 -11.73
CA ALA A 12 9.70 3.07 -11.73
C ALA A 12 10.66 3.31 -12.90
N ASN A 13 11.94 3.01 -12.70
CA ASN A 13 12.98 3.24 -13.72
C ASN A 13 12.98 4.68 -14.24
N GLU A 14 12.79 5.66 -13.35
CA GLU A 14 12.72 7.10 -13.66
C GLU A 14 11.55 7.53 -14.56
N VAL A 15 10.61 6.64 -14.87
CA VAL A 15 9.42 6.95 -15.69
C VAL A 15 8.19 7.07 -14.80
N ARG A 16 7.66 8.30 -14.68
CA ARG A 16 6.36 8.57 -14.03
C ARG A 16 5.22 8.21 -14.97
N ARG A 17 4.23 7.46 -14.47
CA ARG A 17 3.02 7.07 -15.22
C ARG A 17 1.78 7.31 -14.35
N LYS A 18 0.70 7.80 -14.96
CA LYS A 18 -0.63 7.79 -14.33
C LYS A 18 -1.15 6.36 -14.31
N ALA A 19 -1.59 5.89 -13.16
CA ALA A 19 -2.21 4.59 -13.03
C ALA A 19 -3.66 4.67 -13.51
N ASN A 20 -4.05 3.68 -14.29
CA ASN A 20 -5.45 3.32 -14.46
C ASN A 20 -5.85 2.41 -13.30
N TYR A 21 -7.08 2.55 -12.80
CA TYR A 21 -7.60 1.69 -11.75
C TYR A 21 -7.90 0.28 -12.28
N ASN A 22 -7.83 -0.71 -11.39
CA ASN A 22 -7.96 -2.14 -11.71
C ASN A 22 -6.91 -2.68 -12.71
N GLN A 23 -5.75 -2.04 -12.81
CA GLN A 23 -4.70 -2.41 -13.77
C GLN A 23 -3.42 -2.84 -13.06
N ASN A 24 -2.71 -3.75 -13.72
CA ASN A 24 -1.39 -4.21 -13.32
C ASN A 24 -0.35 -3.76 -14.34
N TYR A 25 0.73 -3.16 -13.85
CA TYR A 25 1.89 -2.75 -14.64
C TYR A 25 3.08 -3.60 -14.18
N ASN A 26 3.65 -4.37 -15.09
CA ASN A 26 4.69 -5.35 -14.75
C ASN A 26 5.97 -5.05 -15.54
N ASP A 27 7.10 -5.27 -14.89
CA ASP A 27 8.42 -5.27 -15.51
C ASP A 27 9.34 -6.27 -14.80
N SER A 28 10.56 -6.49 -15.30
CA SER A 28 11.55 -7.33 -14.67
C SER A 28 11.99 -6.70 -13.33
N GLY A 29 11.40 -7.17 -12.24
CA GLY A 29 11.80 -6.80 -10.88
C GLY A 29 10.73 -6.05 -10.09
N TRP A 30 9.64 -5.61 -10.72
CA TRP A 30 8.55 -4.95 -10.02
C TRP A 30 7.20 -5.16 -10.71
N THR A 31 6.15 -5.11 -9.89
CA THR A 31 4.76 -5.03 -10.34
C THR A 31 4.09 -3.92 -9.57
N PHE A 32 3.47 -2.97 -10.27
CA PHE A 32 2.58 -1.99 -9.69
C PHE A 32 1.14 -2.39 -9.97
N SER A 33 0.25 -2.26 -9.00
CA SER A 33 -1.15 -2.66 -9.15
C SER A 33 -2.08 -1.74 -8.38
N THR A 34 -3.28 -1.56 -8.93
CA THR A 34 -4.38 -0.84 -8.29
C THR A 34 -5.54 -1.80 -8.03
N LEU A 35 -6.11 -1.66 -6.83
CA LEU A 35 -7.22 -2.46 -6.33
C LEU A 35 -8.39 -1.53 -5.99
N PRO A 36 -9.37 -1.39 -6.90
CA PRO A 36 -10.57 -0.61 -6.64
C PRO A 36 -11.59 -1.42 -5.84
N VAL A 37 -11.18 -1.83 -4.64
CA VAL A 37 -12.08 -2.40 -3.63
C VAL A 37 -12.10 -1.50 -2.41
N HIS A 38 -12.77 -1.92 -1.33
CA HIS A 38 -12.86 -1.14 -0.10
C HIS A 38 -12.02 -1.77 1.01
N PRO A 39 -11.02 -1.06 1.56
CA PRO A 39 -10.51 0.25 1.11
C PRO A 39 -9.75 0.18 -0.22
N PHE A 40 -9.65 1.30 -0.94
CA PHE A 40 -8.87 1.34 -2.19
C PHE A 40 -7.40 1.18 -1.86
N MET A 41 -6.67 0.43 -2.69
CA MET A 41 -5.23 0.24 -2.52
C MET A 41 -4.48 0.36 -3.85
N ALA A 42 -3.30 0.95 -3.80
CA ALA A 42 -2.30 0.89 -4.87
C ALA A 42 -0.96 0.46 -4.28
N PHE A 43 -0.23 -0.43 -4.95
CA PHE A 43 1.02 -0.93 -4.39
C PHE A 43 2.00 -1.44 -5.44
N PHE A 44 3.29 -1.30 -5.13
CA PHE A 44 4.39 -2.02 -5.73
C PHE A 44 4.65 -3.32 -4.99
N THR A 45 4.89 -4.38 -5.73
CA THR A 45 5.61 -5.57 -5.27
C THR A 45 6.99 -5.55 -5.90
N LEU A 46 8.04 -5.64 -5.09
CA LEU A 46 9.44 -5.54 -5.52
C LEU A 46 10.12 -6.90 -5.37
N ALA A 47 10.90 -7.33 -6.37
CA ALA A 47 11.65 -8.58 -6.34
C ALA A 47 12.99 -8.43 -5.59
N THR A 48 13.44 -9.54 -4.99
CA THR A 48 14.76 -9.68 -4.34
C THR A 48 15.94 -9.44 -5.27
N ASP A 49 15.75 -9.66 -6.57
CA ASP A 49 16.82 -9.68 -7.56
C ASP A 49 17.02 -8.33 -8.26
N SER A 50 16.29 -7.28 -7.86
CA SER A 50 16.57 -5.91 -8.31
C SER A 50 17.88 -5.45 -7.66
N ARG A 51 19.02 -5.75 -8.28
CA ARG A 51 20.36 -5.36 -7.83
C ARG A 51 20.70 -3.90 -8.11
N ASP A 52 19.73 -3.12 -8.58
CA ASP A 52 19.89 -1.69 -8.81
C ASP A 52 19.32 -0.92 -7.62
N ASP A 53 19.97 0.19 -7.25
CA ASP A 53 19.50 1.23 -6.33
C ASP A 53 18.26 1.96 -6.90
N SER A 54 17.31 1.19 -7.45
CA SER A 54 16.11 1.68 -8.08
C SER A 54 15.25 2.38 -7.06
N VAL A 55 14.72 3.51 -7.49
CA VAL A 55 13.78 4.32 -6.73
C VAL A 55 12.38 4.03 -7.26
N TYR A 56 11.50 3.61 -6.36
CA TYR A 56 10.08 3.41 -6.64
C TYR A 56 9.27 4.45 -5.88
N ILE A 57 8.31 5.08 -6.56
CA ILE A 57 7.55 6.19 -6.00
C ILE A 57 6.07 5.96 -6.26
N ILE A 58 5.25 6.11 -5.23
CA ILE A 58 3.80 6.32 -5.34
C ILE A 58 3.55 7.79 -5.04
N GLU A 59 2.90 8.48 -5.96
CA GLU A 59 2.46 9.85 -5.80
C GLU A 59 0.94 9.90 -5.98
N VAL A 60 0.25 10.62 -5.12
CA VAL A 60 -1.20 10.78 -5.23
C VAL A 60 -1.52 12.27 -5.26
N GLU A 61 -2.27 12.67 -6.28
CA GLU A 61 -2.86 13.99 -6.39
C GLU A 61 -4.32 13.87 -5.98
N SER A 62 -4.62 14.40 -4.80
CA SER A 62 -5.89 14.19 -4.13
C SER A 62 -6.67 15.48 -4.04
N ASN A 63 -7.90 15.44 -4.51
CA ASN A 63 -8.91 16.41 -4.16
C ASN A 63 -9.57 15.95 -2.84
N LEU A 64 -8.91 16.22 -1.71
CA LEU A 64 -9.42 15.83 -0.38
C LEU A 64 -10.72 16.55 0.00
N GLY A 65 -11.23 17.43 -0.87
CA GLY A 65 -12.66 17.71 -0.96
C GLY A 65 -13.25 18.51 0.19
N ALA A 66 -12.43 19.09 1.05
CA ALA A 66 -12.95 19.90 2.15
C ALA A 66 -13.22 21.36 1.73
N ASP A 67 -13.13 21.72 0.44
CA ASP A 67 -13.25 23.11 -0.04
C ASP A 67 -12.35 24.12 0.69
N GLY A 68 -11.23 23.65 1.23
CA GLY A 68 -10.32 24.44 2.08
C GLY A 68 -10.73 24.56 3.56
N SER A 69 -11.79 23.84 3.97
CA SER A 69 -12.21 23.61 5.35
C SER A 69 -11.63 22.30 5.90
N GLY A 70 -12.02 21.91 7.12
CA GLY A 70 -11.52 20.70 7.77
C GLY A 70 -10.18 20.85 8.50
N THR A 71 -9.87 19.83 9.29
CA THR A 71 -8.67 19.74 10.13
C THR A 71 -7.76 18.65 9.59
N PHE A 72 -6.49 19.01 9.41
CA PHE A 72 -5.44 18.09 9.03
C PHE A 72 -4.86 17.40 10.24
N GLN A 73 -4.61 16.10 10.13
CA GLN A 73 -3.82 15.36 11.09
C GLN A 73 -2.92 14.35 10.39
N ASN A 74 -1.67 14.30 10.84
CA ASN A 74 -0.71 13.31 10.38
C ASN A 74 -0.64 12.12 11.33
N PHE A 75 -0.26 10.99 10.77
CA PHE A 75 -0.02 9.73 11.45
C PHE A 75 1.34 9.18 11.05
N SER A 76 1.95 8.44 11.96
CA SER A 76 3.11 7.63 11.66
C SER A 76 3.12 6.43 12.59
N GLY A 77 3.77 5.35 12.16
CA GLY A 77 3.92 4.18 13.00
C GLY A 77 4.72 3.08 12.32
N SER A 78 5.00 2.04 13.08
CA SER A 78 5.63 0.83 12.58
C SER A 78 5.12 -0.41 13.31
N LEU A 79 5.11 -1.53 12.61
CA LEU A 79 4.61 -2.82 13.08
C LEU A 79 5.57 -3.94 12.66
N SER A 80 5.70 -4.96 13.50
CA SER A 80 6.46 -6.17 13.21
C SER A 80 5.59 -7.40 13.39
N LEU A 81 5.66 -8.32 12.43
CA LEU A 81 4.95 -9.60 12.50
C LEU A 81 5.66 -10.67 11.67
N ASN A 82 5.96 -11.82 12.28
CA ASN A 82 6.52 -13.00 11.59
C ASN A 82 7.79 -12.70 10.76
N GLY A 83 8.66 -11.79 11.23
CA GLY A 83 9.89 -11.40 10.52
C GLY A 83 9.67 -10.43 9.36
N PHE A 84 8.46 -9.88 9.22
CA PHE A 84 8.16 -8.74 8.38
C PHE A 84 8.02 -7.48 9.23
N PHE A 85 8.48 -6.37 8.69
CA PHE A 85 8.39 -5.05 9.29
C PHE A 85 7.66 -4.11 8.33
N LEU A 86 6.72 -3.35 8.88
CA LEU A 86 5.91 -2.36 8.18
C LEU A 86 6.17 -1.00 8.81
N GLU A 87 6.49 -0.01 8.00
CA GLU A 87 6.47 1.40 8.38
C GLU A 87 5.37 2.11 7.61
N PHE A 88 4.68 3.06 8.24
CA PHE A 88 3.67 3.84 7.57
C PHE A 88 3.64 5.30 8.00
N GLN A 89 3.13 6.13 7.11
CA GLN A 89 2.86 7.55 7.28
C GLN A 89 1.48 7.82 6.70
N GLY A 90 0.68 8.59 7.41
CA GLY A 90 -0.68 8.92 6.98
C GLY A 90 -0.99 10.39 7.14
N ILE A 91 -1.91 10.87 6.32
CA ILE A 91 -2.53 12.18 6.45
C ILE A 91 -4.03 12.01 6.39
N GLN A 92 -4.75 12.65 7.29
CA GLN A 92 -6.20 12.72 7.24
C GLN A 92 -6.71 14.15 7.23
N VAL A 93 -7.88 14.30 6.64
CA VAL A 93 -8.72 15.50 6.70
C VAL A 93 -10.06 15.07 7.27
N PHE A 94 -10.54 15.79 8.30
CA PHE A 94 -11.81 15.54 8.98
C PHE A 94 -12.40 16.84 9.51
N GLY A 95 -13.66 16.84 9.98
CA GLY A 95 -14.27 18.03 10.56
C GLY A 95 -14.72 19.08 9.53
N ALA A 96 -15.06 18.62 8.33
CA ALA A 96 -15.81 19.34 7.32
C ALA A 96 -17.18 18.68 7.18
N ASP A 97 -18.12 19.32 6.49
CA ASP A 97 -19.44 18.73 6.18
C ASP A 97 -19.32 17.45 5.31
N ASP A 98 -18.12 17.25 4.75
CA ASP A 98 -17.72 16.17 3.88
C ASP A 98 -17.17 14.95 4.65
N PRO A 99 -17.24 13.71 4.09
CA PRO A 99 -16.58 12.54 4.64
C PRO A 99 -15.13 12.79 4.97
N SER A 100 -14.70 12.35 6.15
CA SER A 100 -13.29 12.34 6.48
C SER A 100 -12.56 11.39 5.54
N VAL A 101 -11.35 11.79 5.15
CA VAL A 101 -10.47 11.01 4.27
C VAL A 101 -9.13 10.84 4.97
N CYS A 102 -8.58 9.62 4.97
CA CYS A 102 -7.24 9.34 5.42
C CYS A 102 -6.46 8.58 4.36
N GLU A 103 -5.38 9.18 3.91
CA GLU A 103 -4.40 8.58 3.02
C GLU A 103 -3.28 7.97 3.84
N VAL A 104 -2.94 6.72 3.54
CA VAL A 104 -1.92 5.99 4.28
C VAL A 104 -0.92 5.41 3.29
N TYR A 105 0.34 5.76 3.46
CA TYR A 105 1.46 5.25 2.69
C TYR A 105 2.26 4.32 3.58
N PHE A 106 2.63 3.16 3.08
CA PHE A 106 3.31 2.15 3.87
C PHE A 106 4.39 1.44 3.06
N TYR A 107 5.40 0.93 3.77
CA TYR A 107 6.41 0.07 3.21
C TYR A 107 6.58 -1.17 4.07
N ILE A 108 6.50 -2.35 3.45
CA ILE A 108 6.73 -3.64 4.09
C ILE A 108 8.02 -4.23 3.55
N ASN A 109 8.90 -4.66 4.45
CA ASN A 109 10.11 -5.41 4.13
C ASN A 109 10.29 -6.59 5.10
N THR A 110 11.30 -7.41 4.84
CA THR A 110 11.70 -8.48 5.77
C THR A 110 12.76 -7.96 6.74
N GLU A 111 12.58 -8.18 8.04
CA GLU A 111 13.49 -7.72 9.12
C GLU A 111 14.94 -8.19 8.94
N ARG A 112 15.16 -9.28 8.19
CA ARG A 112 16.50 -9.84 7.93
C ARG A 112 17.30 -9.05 6.91
N ARG A 113 16.69 -8.10 6.19
CA ARG A 113 17.36 -7.24 5.20
C ARG A 113 16.78 -5.82 5.28
N ASN A 114 17.34 -5.00 6.14
CA ASN A 114 17.15 -3.53 6.18
C ASN A 114 17.75 -2.88 4.92
N GLY A 115 17.26 -3.24 3.74
CA GLY A 115 17.75 -2.76 2.46
C GLY A 115 16.93 -1.62 1.85
N GLY A 116 15.78 -1.25 2.43
CA GLY A 116 14.92 -0.19 1.90
C GLY A 116 15.02 1.08 2.73
N ILE A 117 15.11 2.24 2.10
CA ILE A 117 14.89 3.54 2.76
C ILE A 117 13.51 4.03 2.34
N PHE A 118 12.58 4.10 3.29
CA PHE A 118 11.25 4.64 3.10
C PHE A 118 11.24 6.14 3.42
N GLU A 119 10.82 6.94 2.45
CA GLU A 119 10.71 8.39 2.56
C GLU A 119 9.26 8.80 2.25
N PHE A 120 8.67 9.62 3.12
CA PHE A 120 7.37 10.23 2.88
C PHE A 120 7.51 11.74 2.87
N GLU A 121 7.07 12.36 1.79
CA GLU A 121 6.96 13.80 1.67
C GLU A 121 5.49 14.19 1.89
N SER A 122 5.23 14.74 3.08
CA SER A 122 3.93 15.31 3.44
C SER A 122 3.60 16.50 2.53
N PRO A 123 2.31 16.78 2.25
CA PRO A 123 1.96 17.70 1.20
C PRO A 123 2.48 19.11 1.46
N ARG A 124 2.86 19.78 0.37
CA ARG A 124 2.80 21.23 0.33
C ARG A 124 1.31 21.61 0.28
N GLN A 125 0.80 22.27 1.32
CA GLN A 125 -0.53 22.88 1.31
C GLN A 125 -0.54 24.01 0.27
N ASP A 126 -0.83 23.67 -0.99
CA ASP A 126 -1.08 24.66 -2.04
C ASP A 126 -2.48 24.41 -2.61
N ARG A 127 -3.48 25.01 -1.95
CA ARG A 127 -4.89 25.05 -2.37
C ARG A 127 -5.54 23.66 -2.45
N GLN A 128 -6.76 23.58 -2.97
CA GLN A 128 -7.71 22.45 -2.93
C GLN A 128 -7.14 21.05 -3.25
N TYR A 129 -5.95 20.97 -3.85
CA TYR A 129 -5.28 19.73 -4.23
C TYR A 129 -4.07 19.46 -3.33
N ILE A 130 -4.02 18.25 -2.82
CA ILE A 130 -2.91 17.75 -2.03
C ILE A 130 -2.11 16.78 -2.87
N ARG A 131 -0.81 17.03 -2.97
CA ARG A 131 0.14 16.08 -3.54
C ARG A 131 0.95 15.44 -2.43
N SER A 132 0.80 14.13 -2.29
CA SER A 132 1.53 13.31 -1.32
C SER A 132 2.44 12.35 -2.08
N THR A 133 3.67 12.17 -1.60
CA THR A 133 4.65 11.31 -2.26
C THR A 133 5.28 10.36 -1.26
N ALA A 134 5.25 9.07 -1.58
CA ALA A 134 5.93 8.02 -0.85
C ALA A 134 6.95 7.35 -1.76
N LYS A 135 8.17 7.21 -1.27
CA LYS A 135 9.31 6.73 -2.02
C LYS A 135 10.01 5.64 -1.25
N VAL A 136 10.44 4.61 -1.98
CA VAL A 136 11.40 3.64 -1.47
C VAL A 136 12.59 3.55 -2.40
N ARG A 137 13.79 3.65 -1.82
CA ARG A 137 15.01 3.19 -2.47
C ARG A 137 15.26 1.76 -2.03
N ASN A 138 15.15 0.79 -2.94
CA ASN A 138 15.38 -0.61 -2.63
C ASN A 138 16.83 -0.96 -2.94
N HIS A 139 17.64 -1.21 -1.92
CA HIS A 139 19.03 -1.64 -2.08
C HIS A 139 19.13 -3.17 -2.19
N PHE A 140 18.35 -3.91 -1.39
CA PHE A 140 18.38 -5.37 -1.35
C PHE A 140 17.07 -5.94 -0.80
N GLY A 141 16.44 -6.86 -1.54
CA GLY A 141 15.35 -7.68 -1.01
C GLY A 141 14.00 -7.42 -1.67
N SER A 142 13.07 -8.33 -1.39
CA SER A 142 11.67 -8.16 -1.73
C SER A 142 11.00 -7.20 -0.74
N GLY A 143 10.15 -6.33 -1.25
CA GLY A 143 9.39 -5.40 -0.44
C GLY A 143 8.07 -5.02 -1.10
N MET A 144 7.23 -4.34 -0.34
CA MET A 144 5.96 -3.81 -0.83
C MET A 144 5.84 -2.35 -0.41
N LEU A 145 5.85 -1.44 -1.37
CA LEU A 145 5.50 -0.03 -1.15
C LEU A 145 4.03 0.13 -1.52
N GLY A 146 3.21 0.69 -0.65
CA GLY A 146 1.78 0.79 -0.88
C GLY A 146 1.15 2.07 -0.38
N TYR A 147 -0.08 2.25 -0.85
CA TYR A 147 -1.00 3.33 -0.55
C TYR A 147 -2.37 2.73 -0.28
N VAL A 148 -3.02 3.15 0.81
CA VAL A 148 -4.41 2.85 1.13
C VAL A 148 -5.17 4.15 1.29
N LEU A 149 -6.36 4.21 0.69
CA LEU A 149 -7.29 5.29 0.92
C LEU A 149 -8.42 4.83 1.84
N LEU A 150 -8.55 5.52 2.97
CA LEU A 150 -9.59 5.32 3.96
C LEU A 150 -10.56 6.50 3.93
N SER A 151 -11.85 6.24 4.18
CA SER A 151 -12.86 7.28 4.35
C SER A 151 -13.87 6.89 5.42
N THR A 152 -14.39 7.86 6.17
CA THR A 152 -15.46 7.64 7.15
C THR A 152 -16.57 8.65 6.94
N GLU A 153 -17.65 8.52 7.70
CA GLU A 153 -18.67 9.57 7.81
C GLU A 153 -18.07 10.97 8.09
N PRO A 154 -18.80 12.03 7.70
CA PRO A 154 -18.45 13.40 8.08
C PRO A 154 -18.21 13.53 9.59
N ASP A 155 -17.30 14.44 9.96
CA ASP A 155 -16.88 14.73 11.34
C ASP A 155 -16.28 13.56 12.15
N ARG A 156 -16.36 12.31 11.68
CA ARG A 156 -15.69 11.19 12.34
C ARG A 156 -14.22 11.19 11.96
N LYS A 157 -13.37 11.25 12.96
CA LYS A 157 -11.93 11.09 12.81
C LYS A 157 -11.54 9.61 12.83
N ILE A 158 -10.61 9.21 11.96
CA ILE A 158 -9.90 7.92 12.10
C ILE A 158 -8.88 8.07 13.23
N THR A 159 -8.81 7.08 14.12
CA THR A 159 -7.87 7.07 15.25
C THR A 159 -6.58 6.33 14.92
N GLN A 160 -5.52 6.56 15.70
CA GLN A 160 -4.26 5.82 15.57
C GLN A 160 -4.50 4.31 15.76
N ASP A 161 -5.28 3.91 16.76
CA ASP A 161 -5.57 2.50 17.04
C ASP A 161 -6.30 1.81 15.88
N GLU A 162 -7.25 2.49 15.23
CA GLU A 162 -7.92 1.98 14.03
C GLU A 162 -6.93 1.83 12.87
N LEU A 163 -6.05 2.82 12.69
CA LEU A 163 -5.03 2.79 11.65
C LEU A 163 -4.02 1.65 11.87
N ASP A 164 -3.54 1.48 13.10
CA ASP A 164 -2.65 0.39 13.49
C ASP A 164 -3.30 -0.98 13.24
N ALA A 165 -4.60 -1.13 13.56
CA ALA A 165 -5.33 -2.37 13.30
C ALA A 165 -5.46 -2.68 11.80
N ILE A 166 -5.71 -1.66 10.97
CA ILE A 166 -5.77 -1.84 9.51
C ILE A 166 -4.38 -2.21 8.96
N MET A 167 -3.33 -1.49 9.38
CA MET A 167 -1.96 -1.78 8.94
C MET A 167 -1.48 -3.15 9.41
N LEU A 168 -1.88 -3.60 10.60
CA LEU A 168 -1.62 -4.95 11.07
C LEU A 168 -2.29 -5.99 10.17
N ASN A 169 -3.54 -5.77 9.74
CA ASN A 169 -4.19 -6.67 8.79
C ASN A 169 -3.46 -6.68 7.43
N VAL A 170 -3.01 -5.52 6.93
CA VAL A 170 -2.20 -5.45 5.70
C VAL A 170 -0.91 -6.28 5.85
N LEU A 171 -0.20 -6.13 6.98
CA LEU A 171 1.00 -6.90 7.29
C LEU A 171 0.70 -8.40 7.43
N GLN A 172 -0.45 -8.78 8.00
CA GLN A 172 -0.90 -10.17 8.06
C GLN A 172 -1.12 -10.76 6.66
N LEU A 173 -1.73 -10.02 5.73
CA LEU A 173 -1.97 -10.49 4.37
C LEU A 173 -0.67 -10.81 3.63
N VAL A 174 0.38 -10.02 3.87
CA VAL A 174 1.72 -10.25 3.32
C VAL A 174 2.44 -11.37 4.07
N SER A 175 2.43 -11.40 5.40
CA SER A 175 3.19 -12.37 6.19
C SER A 175 2.66 -13.81 6.14
N VAL A 176 1.35 -14.00 5.88
CA VAL A 176 0.76 -15.33 5.62
C VAL A 176 1.11 -15.83 4.20
N GLN A 177 1.77 -15.02 3.38
CA GLN A 177 2.56 -15.52 2.28
C GLN A 177 3.94 -15.93 2.82
N THR A 178 4.07 -17.16 3.29
CA THR A 178 5.37 -17.83 3.14
C THR A 178 5.60 -17.98 1.63
N ILE A 179 6.11 -16.90 1.03
CA ILE A 179 7.08 -17.01 -0.04
C ILE A 179 8.16 -17.90 0.58
N GLU A 180 8.29 -19.14 0.12
CA GLU A 180 9.55 -19.85 0.25
C GLU A 180 10.57 -18.99 -0.51
N MET A 181 11.13 -18.00 0.18
CA MET A 181 12.26 -17.25 -0.33
C MET A 181 13.36 -18.28 -0.51
N PRO A 182 13.98 -18.37 -1.71
CA PRO A 182 14.94 -19.42 -1.99
C PRO A 182 16.00 -19.46 -0.89
N PRO A 183 16.34 -20.66 -0.37
CA PRO A 183 17.35 -20.78 0.65
C PRO A 183 18.70 -20.45 0.00
N ASN A 184 19.19 -19.22 0.19
CA ASN A 184 20.64 -19.01 0.21
C ASN A 184 21.15 -19.48 1.57
N VAL A 185 21.21 -20.80 1.72
CA VAL A 185 21.95 -21.45 2.81
C VAL A 185 23.34 -21.76 2.27
N THR A 186 24.31 -20.94 2.63
CA THR A 186 25.71 -21.38 2.64
C THR A 186 25.87 -22.32 3.82
N ILE A 187 26.03 -23.62 3.54
CA ILE A 187 26.21 -24.66 4.54
C ILE A 187 27.62 -24.52 5.12
N THR A 188 27.71 -24.23 6.42
CA THR A 188 28.81 -24.69 7.27
C THR A 188 28.23 -25.66 8.29
N ASN A 189 28.70 -26.90 8.20
CA ASN A 189 28.28 -28.10 8.92
C ASN A 189 27.79 -27.86 10.37
N THR A 190 26.60 -28.38 10.72
CA THR A 190 26.42 -29.57 11.59
C THR A 190 24.91 -29.74 11.92
N SER A 191 24.28 -30.68 11.22
CA SER A 191 23.07 -31.48 11.53
C SER A 191 22.00 -30.95 12.50
N ILE A 192 20.83 -30.58 11.97
CA ILE A 192 19.50 -30.87 12.55
C ILE A 192 18.52 -31.18 11.39
N SER A 193 17.64 -32.15 11.63
CA SER A 193 16.75 -32.89 10.73
C SER A 193 15.97 -32.07 9.69
N THR A 194 16.05 -32.53 8.44
CA THR A 194 15.30 -32.07 7.27
C THR A 194 13.84 -32.52 7.32
N VAL A 195 12.91 -31.57 7.26
CA VAL A 195 11.58 -31.80 6.68
C VAL A 195 11.73 -31.57 5.19
N ASN A 196 11.37 -32.57 4.37
CA ASN A 196 11.38 -32.44 2.92
C ASN A 196 10.36 -31.36 2.50
N ALA A 197 10.84 -30.16 2.18
CA ALA A 197 10.11 -29.22 1.35
C ALA A 197 10.16 -29.75 -0.08
N THR A 198 9.06 -30.36 -0.53
CA THR A 198 8.84 -30.66 -1.95
C THR A 198 8.67 -29.35 -2.69
N ASP A 199 9.63 -29.02 -3.56
CA ASP A 199 9.61 -28.01 -4.62
C ASP A 199 8.34 -27.13 -4.66
N ALA A 200 8.28 -26.09 -3.83
CA ALA A 200 7.32 -25.01 -4.06
C ALA A 200 7.86 -24.14 -5.21
N PRO A 201 7.05 -23.79 -6.22
CA PRO A 201 7.53 -22.99 -7.33
C PRO A 201 7.96 -21.61 -6.82
N VAL A 202 9.14 -21.16 -7.27
CA VAL A 202 9.58 -19.77 -7.16
C VAL A 202 8.44 -18.90 -7.69
N ARG A 203 7.74 -18.17 -6.80
CA ARG A 203 6.62 -17.33 -7.21
C ARG A 203 7.17 -16.09 -7.89
N SER A 204 6.73 -15.83 -9.12
CA SER A 204 7.03 -14.57 -9.80
C SER A 204 6.44 -13.39 -9.01
N VAL A 205 6.95 -12.17 -9.21
CA VAL A 205 6.36 -10.95 -8.60
C VAL A 205 4.87 -10.85 -8.94
N ALA A 206 4.50 -11.16 -10.18
CA ALA A 206 3.11 -11.18 -10.62
C ALA A 206 2.24 -12.20 -9.85
N ASP A 207 2.79 -13.37 -9.48
CA ASP A 207 2.07 -14.35 -8.64
C ASP A 207 1.87 -13.87 -7.21
N VAL A 208 2.90 -13.22 -6.63
CA VAL A 208 2.80 -12.59 -5.29
C VAL A 208 1.72 -11.51 -5.29
N THR A 209 1.73 -10.64 -6.30
CA THR A 209 0.72 -9.59 -6.51
C THR A 209 -0.68 -10.19 -6.65
N ARG A 210 -0.86 -11.24 -7.46
CA ARG A 210 -2.17 -11.88 -7.66
C ARG A 210 -2.71 -12.51 -6.38
N VAL A 211 -1.87 -13.25 -5.63
CA VAL A 211 -2.30 -13.84 -4.35
C VAL A 211 -2.65 -12.76 -3.34
N PHE A 212 -1.91 -11.65 -3.34
CA PHE A 212 -2.23 -10.52 -2.49
C PHE A 212 -3.57 -9.87 -2.87
N HIS A 213 -3.84 -9.66 -4.17
CA HIS A 213 -5.13 -9.20 -4.68
C HIS A 213 -6.29 -10.05 -4.15
N ASP A 214 -6.23 -11.37 -4.36
CA ASP A 214 -7.32 -12.27 -3.99
C ASP A 214 -7.60 -12.23 -2.48
N ARG A 215 -6.54 -12.20 -1.67
CA ARG A 215 -6.67 -12.15 -0.21
C ARG A 215 -7.18 -10.80 0.27
N PHE A 216 -6.67 -9.70 -0.27
CA PHE A 216 -7.11 -8.36 0.08
C PHE A 216 -8.60 -8.18 -0.18
N ARG A 217 -9.09 -8.66 -1.33
CA ARG A 217 -10.53 -8.67 -1.65
C ARG A 217 -11.37 -9.49 -0.67
N SER A 218 -10.82 -10.57 -0.12
CA SER A 218 -11.52 -11.44 0.84
C SER A 218 -11.40 -10.99 2.32
N ALA A 219 -10.51 -10.03 2.61
CA ALA A 219 -10.14 -9.70 3.98
C ALA A 219 -11.18 -8.86 4.73
N ASN A 220 -12.16 -8.28 4.01
CA ASN A 220 -13.19 -7.39 4.56
C ASN A 220 -12.58 -6.36 5.53
N LEU A 221 -11.57 -5.61 5.08
CA LEU A 221 -10.86 -4.63 5.92
C LEU A 221 -11.76 -3.46 6.35
N ASP A 222 -12.82 -3.21 5.57
CA ASP A 222 -13.94 -2.33 5.87
C ASP A 222 -14.62 -2.65 7.21
N ARG A 223 -14.61 -3.91 7.67
CA ARG A 223 -15.19 -4.29 8.98
C ARG A 223 -14.58 -3.54 10.17
N HIS A 224 -13.36 -3.02 10.01
CA HIS A 224 -12.65 -2.26 11.03
C HIS A 224 -13.00 -0.76 11.00
N ILE A 225 -13.70 -0.29 9.97
CA ILE A 225 -14.11 1.10 9.81
C ILE A 225 -15.63 1.14 9.60
N ARG A 226 -16.37 1.52 10.63
CA ARG A 226 -17.84 1.69 10.51
C ARG A 226 -18.17 2.72 9.43
N ASN A 227 -19.18 2.43 8.60
CA ASN A 227 -19.82 3.37 7.68
C ASN A 227 -18.82 4.03 6.71
N PHE A 228 -18.08 3.17 5.99
CA PHE A 228 -17.07 3.55 5.01
C PHE A 228 -17.71 3.87 3.66
N HIS A 229 -17.37 5.00 3.03
CA HIS A 229 -17.87 5.30 1.70
C HIS A 229 -17.15 4.52 0.61
N SER A 230 -17.90 3.72 -0.15
CA SER A 230 -17.43 3.01 -1.33
C SER A 230 -17.59 3.86 -2.60
N TYR A 231 -16.58 3.83 -3.46
CA TYR A 231 -16.57 4.42 -4.79
C TYR A 231 -16.29 3.30 -5.80
N GLN A 232 -17.15 3.10 -6.79
CA GLN A 232 -16.79 2.26 -7.93
C GLN A 232 -15.93 3.08 -8.88
N TYR A 233 -14.90 2.45 -9.43
CA TYR A 233 -14.06 3.05 -10.46
C TYR A 233 -14.21 2.23 -11.73
N ASP A 234 -14.56 2.88 -12.84
CA ASP A 234 -14.46 2.24 -14.14
C ASP A 234 -13.01 2.30 -14.68
N ASP A 235 -12.77 1.57 -15.78
CA ASP A 235 -11.47 1.52 -16.46
C ASP A 235 -11.01 2.89 -17.00
N SER A 236 -11.84 3.94 -16.92
CA SER A 236 -11.52 5.30 -17.35
C SER A 236 -11.12 6.24 -16.20
N ASN A 237 -10.91 5.71 -14.99
CA ASN A 237 -10.65 6.47 -13.76
C ASN A 237 -11.78 7.41 -13.36
N THR A 238 -13.00 7.19 -13.85
CA THR A 238 -14.15 8.02 -13.48
C THR A 238 -14.87 7.38 -12.29
N PRO A 239 -15.08 8.09 -11.16
CA PRO A 239 -15.86 7.57 -10.04
C PRO A 239 -17.32 7.36 -10.46
N GLN A 240 -17.76 6.11 -10.47
CA GLN A 240 -19.14 5.70 -10.72
C GLN A 240 -19.86 5.51 -9.38
N THR A 241 -20.58 6.55 -8.95
CA THR A 241 -21.65 6.50 -7.93
C THR A 241 -21.27 6.10 -6.48
N LYS A 242 -21.83 6.85 -5.53
CA LYS A 242 -21.81 6.56 -4.09
C LYS A 242 -22.68 5.34 -3.81
N ILE A 243 -22.11 4.26 -3.27
CA ILE A 243 -22.89 3.15 -2.69
C ILE A 243 -22.89 3.38 -1.17
N ASN A 244 -24.07 3.54 -0.59
CA ASN A 244 -24.24 3.50 0.87
C ASN A 244 -24.50 2.03 1.20
N ASP A 245 -23.53 1.35 1.82
CA ASP A 245 -23.77 0.08 2.52
C ASP A 245 -24.18 0.35 3.97
#